data_AF-A0A9D9VUT2-F1
#
_entry.id   AF-A0A9D9VUT2-F1
#
_cell.length_a   1.000
_cell.length_b   1.000
_cell.length_c   1.000
_cell.angle_alpha   90.00
_cell.angle_beta   90.00
_cell.angle_gamma   90.00
#
_symmetry.space_group_name_H-M   'P 1'
#
loop_
_entity.id
_entity.type
_entity.pdbx_description
1 polymer ?
#
loop_
_entity_poly.entity_id
_entity_poly.type
_entity_poly.pdbx_seq_one_letter_code
_entity_poly.pdbx_strand_id
1 'polypeptide(L)'
;MADNFLYIPFINPVKFYEVGATNPPAYNTRHFDDHKFENRLLPWQEEATYQQVWQTTDIINLQFIATFNPITVQLINENGEIVEQLPALIGLPNLFIPNAWAFEVNLSLGPLILSTGCYKLKIIAGTEGPYQKIYESTCLFISSDPLPNTFLVEYWNSRYHQDVIFETGIKFQYRSFGNFGFLSPGRNDEFYRDQRYNPTLLSSKTNRQWNVFFGNEFGLPDEAVDLVNRIWSCDNVLIDGKPFGVSDNSKLEFVEEEHYPKRGVQITVEEGINRNSKIFTITTDPNKKIMASINVDARVFGDTSNQGSSNTVPVFNVEVE
;
A
#
# COMPACT_ATOMS: atom_id res chain seq x y z
N MET A 1 -15.20 -19.66 26.38
CA MET A 1 -16.02 -19.09 25.30
C MET A 1 -15.01 -18.50 24.34
N ALA A 2 -15.06 -18.80 23.04
CA ALA A 2 -14.13 -18.18 22.09
C ALA A 2 -14.55 -16.72 21.93
N ASP A 3 -13.67 -15.79 22.28
CA ASP A 3 -13.95 -14.37 22.12
C ASP A 3 -13.94 -14.00 20.64
N ASN A 4 -14.93 -13.22 20.21
CA ASN A 4 -14.99 -12.69 18.86
C ASN A 4 -14.17 -11.40 18.81
N PHE A 5 -13.21 -11.34 17.89
CA PHE A 5 -12.39 -10.15 17.69
C PHE A 5 -12.32 -9.77 16.22
N LEU A 6 -12.16 -8.47 15.99
CA LEU A 6 -11.92 -7.84 14.70
C LEU A 6 -10.69 -6.94 14.87
N TYR A 7 -9.63 -7.23 14.13
CA TYR A 7 -8.48 -6.35 14.00
C TYR A 7 -8.59 -5.61 12.68
N ILE A 8 -8.53 -4.29 12.76
CA ILE A 8 -8.43 -3.37 11.63
C ILE A 8 -6.98 -2.84 11.65
N PRO A 9 -6.11 -3.30 10.75
CA PRO A 9 -4.71 -2.87 10.70
C PRO A 9 -4.59 -1.36 10.47
N PHE A 10 -3.70 -0.70 11.23
CA PHE A 10 -3.41 0.73 11.07
C PHE A 10 -2.69 1.06 9.76
N ILE A 11 -2.09 0.06 9.13
CA ILE A 11 -1.44 0.19 7.82
C ILE A 11 -2.44 0.16 6.66
N ASN A 12 -3.73 -0.08 6.92
CA ASN A 12 -4.75 0.07 5.89
C ASN A 12 -4.76 1.52 5.39
N PRO A 13 -5.00 1.74 4.08
CA PRO A 13 -4.94 3.08 3.51
C PRO A 13 -6.05 4.01 4.01
N VAL A 14 -7.12 3.47 4.60
CA VAL A 14 -8.22 4.24 5.18
C VAL A 14 -8.36 3.90 6.65
N LYS A 15 -8.46 4.94 7.49
CA LYS A 15 -8.71 4.81 8.92
C LYS A 15 -10.20 4.77 9.23
N PHE A 16 -10.58 3.93 10.18
CA PHE A 16 -11.96 3.69 10.58
C PHE A 16 -12.18 4.01 12.06
N TYR A 17 -13.31 4.61 12.36
CA TYR A 17 -13.71 5.02 13.71
C TYR A 17 -15.04 4.35 14.08
N GLU A 18 -15.18 3.92 15.33
CA GLU A 18 -16.44 3.33 15.79
C GLU A 18 -17.55 4.39 15.83
N VAL A 19 -18.70 4.08 15.23
CA VAL A 19 -19.86 4.98 15.26
C VAL A 19 -20.42 5.02 16.67
N GLY A 20 -20.47 6.21 17.27
CA GLY A 20 -20.95 6.40 18.65
C GLY A 20 -19.90 6.13 19.72
N ALA A 21 -18.61 6.14 19.37
CA ALA A 21 -17.53 6.08 20.34
C ALA A 21 -17.70 7.15 21.44
N THR A 22 -17.65 6.74 22.70
CA THR A 22 -17.71 7.64 23.86
C THR A 22 -16.48 7.45 24.71
N ASN A 23 -15.90 8.55 25.19
CA ASN A 23 -14.83 8.46 26.16
C ASN A 23 -15.38 8.01 27.51
N PRO A 24 -14.68 7.10 28.23
CA PRO A 24 -14.96 6.86 29.63
C PRO A 24 -14.96 8.18 30.42
N PRO A 25 -15.87 8.38 31.39
CA PRO A 25 -16.02 9.65 32.11
C PRO A 25 -14.76 10.17 32.81
N ALA A 26 -13.79 9.29 33.06
CA ALA A 26 -12.51 9.64 33.68
C ALA A 26 -11.51 10.29 32.70
N TYR A 27 -11.68 10.11 31.38
CA TYR A 27 -10.71 10.53 30.37
C TYR A 27 -11.24 11.70 29.54
N ASN A 28 -10.55 12.85 29.65
CA ASN A 28 -10.93 14.08 28.96
C ASN A 28 -10.29 14.22 27.56
N THR A 29 -9.22 13.46 27.28
CA THR A 29 -8.50 13.52 26.01
C THR A 29 -9.08 12.55 25.00
N ARG A 30 -9.37 13.04 23.80
CA ARG A 30 -9.83 12.22 22.66
C ARG A 30 -8.61 11.77 21.85
N HIS A 31 -8.33 10.47 21.85
CA HIS A 31 -7.19 9.91 21.11
C HIS A 31 -7.46 9.88 19.60
N PHE A 32 -6.41 9.98 18.79
CA PHE A 32 -6.51 10.02 17.33
C PHE A 32 -6.86 8.67 16.68
N ASP A 33 -6.82 7.58 17.45
CA ASP A 33 -7.29 6.26 17.01
C ASP A 33 -8.79 6.07 17.18
N ASP A 34 -9.37 6.68 18.23
CA ASP A 34 -10.77 6.46 18.58
C ASP A 34 -11.70 7.54 18.02
N HIS A 35 -11.19 8.75 17.81
CA HIS A 35 -11.98 9.92 17.42
C HIS A 35 -11.50 10.54 16.11
N LYS A 36 -12.46 10.87 15.24
CA LYS A 36 -12.24 11.64 14.01
C LYS A 36 -11.52 12.97 14.30
N PHE A 37 -10.67 13.40 13.37
CA PHE A 37 -9.89 14.64 13.47
C PHE A 37 -10.70 15.86 13.94
N GLU A 38 -11.87 16.10 13.33
CA GLU A 38 -12.76 17.24 13.64
C GLU A 38 -13.21 17.26 15.12
N ASN A 39 -13.34 16.08 15.73
CA ASN A 39 -13.76 15.95 17.13
C ASN A 39 -12.61 16.13 18.12
N ARG A 40 -11.37 16.24 17.66
CA ARG A 40 -10.17 16.32 18.51
C ARG A 40 -9.60 17.74 18.64
N LEU A 41 -10.17 18.70 17.91
CA LEU A 41 -9.73 20.08 17.92
C LEU A 41 -9.91 20.71 19.30
N LEU A 42 -8.87 21.40 19.77
CA LEU A 42 -8.87 22.11 21.05
C LEU A 42 -9.48 23.51 20.88
N PRO A 43 -10.08 24.09 21.93
CA PRO A 43 -10.79 25.38 21.81
C PRO A 43 -9.92 26.57 21.34
N TRP A 44 -8.60 26.46 21.44
CA TRP A 44 -7.63 27.48 21.03
C TRP A 44 -6.94 27.16 19.70
N GLN A 45 -7.27 26.03 19.07
CA GLN A 45 -6.79 25.68 17.74
C GLN A 45 -7.75 26.19 16.68
N GLU A 46 -7.22 26.45 15.49
CA GLU A 46 -8.05 26.82 14.35
C GLU A 46 -8.97 25.67 13.92
N GLU A 47 -10.17 26.02 13.47
CA GLU A 47 -11.09 25.05 12.89
C GLU A 47 -10.52 24.53 11.58
N ALA A 48 -10.26 23.22 11.50
CA ALA A 48 -9.72 22.58 10.32
C ALA A 48 -10.43 21.25 10.04
N THR A 49 -10.70 20.97 8.77
CA THR A 49 -11.21 19.68 8.31
C THR A 49 -10.13 18.93 7.56
N TYR A 50 -10.18 17.61 7.59
CA TYR A 50 -9.28 16.77 6.81
C TYR A 50 -10.09 15.84 5.91
N GLN A 51 -9.67 15.80 4.65
CA GLN A 51 -10.23 14.91 3.65
C GLN A 51 -9.08 14.16 3.01
N GLN A 52 -9.22 12.84 2.94
CA GLN A 52 -8.24 12.01 2.26
C GLN A 52 -8.57 11.98 0.77
N VAL A 53 -7.60 12.31 -0.06
CA VAL A 53 -7.82 12.40 -1.51
C VAL A 53 -7.68 11.07 -2.22
N TRP A 54 -8.51 10.88 -3.24
CA TRP A 54 -8.53 9.72 -4.11
C TRP A 54 -8.93 10.15 -5.53
N GLN A 55 -8.56 9.34 -6.51
CA GLN A 55 -9.00 9.48 -7.90
C GLN A 55 -9.80 8.26 -8.33
N THR A 56 -10.67 8.41 -9.32
CA THR A 56 -11.42 7.28 -9.89
C THR A 56 -10.52 6.19 -10.46
N THR A 57 -9.28 6.50 -10.84
CA THR A 57 -8.32 5.49 -11.31
C THR A 57 -7.72 4.62 -10.19
N ASP A 58 -7.89 5.02 -8.93
CA ASP A 58 -7.27 4.36 -7.79
C ASP A 58 -8.10 3.16 -7.32
N ILE A 59 -7.44 2.24 -6.62
CA ILE A 59 -8.03 1.05 -6.04
C ILE A 59 -7.83 1.08 -4.53
N ILE A 60 -8.92 1.05 -3.77
CA ILE A 60 -8.88 0.96 -2.32
C ILE A 60 -8.86 -0.51 -1.92
N ASN A 61 -7.69 -0.99 -1.53
CA ASN A 61 -7.52 -2.32 -0.95
C ASN A 61 -7.56 -2.25 0.57
N LEU A 62 -8.29 -3.16 1.21
CA LEU A 62 -8.41 -3.26 2.65
C LEU A 62 -8.24 -4.71 3.09
N GLN A 63 -7.58 -4.93 4.22
CA GLN A 63 -7.53 -6.23 4.88
C GLN A 63 -7.97 -6.10 6.34
N PHE A 64 -8.66 -7.12 6.86
CA PHE A 64 -9.10 -7.24 8.24
C PHE A 64 -8.75 -8.63 8.77
N ILE A 65 -8.54 -8.78 10.08
CA ILE A 65 -8.41 -10.11 10.70
C ILE A 65 -9.58 -10.31 11.64
N ALA A 66 -10.36 -11.38 11.46
CA ALA A 66 -11.50 -11.67 12.33
C ALA A 66 -11.73 -13.17 12.53
N THR A 67 -12.45 -13.52 13.60
CA THR A 67 -12.91 -14.91 13.88
C THR A 67 -14.35 -15.17 13.44
N PHE A 68 -15.03 -14.15 12.93
CA PHE A 68 -16.42 -14.20 12.57
C PHE A 68 -16.66 -13.67 11.16
N ASN A 69 -17.81 -14.01 10.61
CA ASN A 69 -18.31 -13.63 9.29
C ASN A 69 -19.84 -13.45 9.47
N PRO A 70 -20.52 -12.45 8.88
CA PRO A 70 -20.12 -11.54 7.80
C PRO A 70 -19.36 -10.27 8.22
N ILE A 71 -18.45 -9.82 7.35
CA ILE A 71 -17.92 -8.44 7.32
C ILE A 71 -18.25 -7.85 5.95
N THR A 72 -18.87 -6.67 5.93
CA THR A 72 -19.28 -5.98 4.71
C THR A 72 -18.74 -4.56 4.70
N VAL A 73 -18.22 -4.12 3.56
CA VAL A 73 -17.75 -2.75 3.34
C VAL A 73 -18.69 -2.06 2.36
N GLN A 74 -19.17 -0.87 2.74
CA GLN A 74 -20.05 -0.03 1.94
C GLN A 74 -19.37 1.29 1.66
N LEU A 75 -19.46 1.75 0.41
CA LEU A 75 -19.18 3.14 0.04
C LEU A 75 -20.48 3.93 0.11
N ILE A 76 -20.51 4.96 0.95
CA ILE A 76 -21.65 5.85 1.12
C ILE A 76 -21.33 7.26 0.63
N ASN A 77 -22.32 7.94 0.04
CA ASN A 77 -22.19 9.35 -0.36
C ASN A 77 -22.43 10.31 0.84
N GLU A 78 -22.33 11.61 0.59
CA GLU A 78 -22.59 12.67 1.59
C GLU A 78 -24.00 12.60 2.19
N ASN A 79 -24.97 12.09 1.43
CA ASN A 79 -26.37 11.95 1.85
C ASN A 79 -26.63 10.64 2.61
N GLY A 80 -25.63 9.78 2.77
CA GLY A 80 -25.75 8.47 3.42
C GLY A 80 -26.34 7.37 2.55
N GLU A 81 -26.49 7.60 1.24
CA GLU A 81 -26.93 6.58 0.28
C GLU A 81 -25.76 5.66 -0.07
N ILE A 82 -26.06 4.36 -0.20
CA ILE A 82 -25.07 3.34 -0.54
C ILE A 82 -24.82 3.40 -2.05
N VAL A 83 -23.57 3.67 -2.41
CA VAL A 83 -23.11 3.70 -3.80
C VAL A 83 -22.67 2.32 -4.26
N GLU A 84 -21.91 1.63 -3.40
CA GLU A 84 -21.37 0.29 -3.67
C GLU A 84 -21.29 -0.49 -2.35
N GLN A 85 -21.49 -1.79 -2.42
CA GLN A 85 -21.41 -2.67 -1.25
C GLN A 85 -20.73 -3.98 -1.64
N LEU A 86 -19.62 -4.29 -0.96
CA LEU A 86 -18.84 -5.49 -1.19
C LEU A 86 -18.68 -6.31 0.11
N PRO A 87 -18.91 -7.63 0.08
CA PRO A 87 -18.55 -8.49 1.19
C PRO A 87 -17.03 -8.67 1.24
N ALA A 88 -16.47 -8.73 2.46
CA ALA A 88 -15.08 -9.07 2.64
C ALA A 88 -14.87 -10.58 2.40
N LEU A 89 -13.95 -10.92 1.50
CA LEU A 89 -13.70 -12.30 1.11
C LEU A 89 -12.72 -12.96 2.06
N ILE A 90 -12.99 -14.19 2.47
CA ILE A 90 -12.09 -14.98 3.32
C ILE A 90 -10.83 -15.32 2.51
N GLY A 91 -9.69 -14.88 3.02
CA GLY A 91 -8.35 -15.16 2.51
C GLY A 91 -7.63 -16.22 3.34
N LEU A 92 -6.36 -15.99 3.64
CA LEU A 92 -5.52 -16.94 4.36
C LEU A 92 -5.85 -16.98 5.87
N PRO A 93 -5.71 -18.15 6.52
CA PRO A 93 -5.81 -18.23 7.98
C PRO A 93 -4.61 -17.54 8.64
N ASN A 94 -4.84 -16.93 9.80
CA ASN A 94 -3.77 -16.31 10.58
C ASN A 94 -2.99 -17.40 11.35
N LEU A 95 -1.66 -17.39 11.22
CA LEU A 95 -0.79 -18.36 11.90
C LEU A 95 -0.72 -18.14 13.43
N PHE A 96 -0.80 -16.88 13.87
CA PHE A 96 -0.57 -16.50 15.26
C PHE A 96 -1.84 -16.55 16.10
N ILE A 97 -3.00 -16.34 15.47
CA ILE A 97 -4.27 -16.23 16.16
C ILE A 97 -5.19 -17.38 15.74
N PRO A 98 -5.49 -18.33 16.63
CA PRO A 98 -6.29 -19.49 16.29
C PRO A 98 -7.72 -19.06 15.91
N ASN A 99 -8.28 -19.74 14.90
CA ASN A 99 -9.61 -19.48 14.34
C ASN A 99 -9.80 -18.08 13.71
N ALA A 100 -8.72 -17.33 13.47
CA ALA A 100 -8.79 -16.04 12.78
C ALA A 100 -8.40 -16.18 11.31
N TRP A 101 -9.09 -15.43 10.46
CA TRP A 101 -8.87 -15.39 9.02
C TRP A 101 -8.63 -13.96 8.57
N ALA A 102 -7.77 -13.78 7.56
CA ALA A 102 -7.64 -12.51 6.87
C ALA A 102 -8.82 -12.36 5.90
N PHE A 103 -9.51 -11.23 5.97
CA PHE A 103 -10.59 -10.86 5.06
C PHE A 103 -10.12 -9.71 4.18
N GLU A 104 -10.30 -9.83 2.88
CA GLU A 104 -9.84 -8.83 1.91
C GLU A 104 -11.00 -8.21 1.15
N VAL A 105 -10.87 -6.91 0.87
CA VAL A 105 -11.78 -6.13 0.03
C VAL A 105 -10.95 -5.35 -0.97
N ASN A 106 -11.32 -5.48 -2.24
CA ASN A 106 -10.79 -4.67 -3.32
C ASN A 106 -11.93 -3.82 -3.88
N LEU A 107 -11.87 -2.50 -3.62
CA LEU A 107 -12.82 -1.54 -4.14
C LEU A 107 -12.14 -0.72 -5.24
N SER A 108 -12.41 -1.09 -6.48
CA SER A 108 -11.98 -0.31 -7.65
C SER A 108 -12.94 0.85 -7.88
N LEU A 109 -12.41 2.08 -7.90
CA LEU A 109 -13.22 3.30 -8.11
C LEU A 109 -13.51 3.58 -9.58
N GLY A 110 -12.77 2.96 -10.49
CA GLY A 110 -12.82 3.23 -11.94
C GLY A 110 -14.12 2.84 -12.65
N PRO A 111 -14.73 1.67 -12.38
CA PRO A 111 -16.00 1.30 -13.00
C PRO A 111 -17.19 2.05 -12.39
N LEU A 112 -17.01 2.68 -11.24
CA LEU A 112 -18.07 3.43 -10.56
C LEU A 112 -18.19 4.81 -11.22
N ILE A 113 -19.38 5.15 -11.72
CA ILE A 113 -19.67 6.48 -12.24
C ILE A 113 -19.87 7.42 -11.03
N LEU A 114 -18.75 7.82 -10.42
CA LEU A 114 -18.73 8.69 -9.24
C LEU A 114 -18.64 10.14 -9.68
N SER A 115 -19.52 10.99 -9.16
CA SER A 115 -19.32 12.44 -9.21
C SER A 115 -18.21 12.84 -8.23
N THR A 116 -17.43 13.86 -8.58
CA THR A 116 -16.45 14.43 -7.66
C THR A 116 -17.13 14.91 -6.38
N GLY A 117 -16.66 14.44 -5.23
CA GLY A 117 -17.29 14.75 -3.94
C GLY A 117 -16.72 13.96 -2.77
N CYS A 118 -17.30 14.17 -1.58
CA CYS A 118 -16.94 13.44 -0.39
C CYS A 118 -17.72 12.12 -0.29
N TYR A 119 -16.99 11.02 -0.15
CA TYR A 119 -17.56 9.72 0.15
C TYR A 119 -17.01 9.22 1.48
N LYS A 120 -17.67 8.24 2.07
CA LYS A 120 -17.15 7.55 3.25
C LYS A 120 -17.26 6.06 3.07
N LEU A 121 -16.30 5.34 3.63
CA LEU A 121 -16.38 3.90 3.80
C LEU A 121 -16.98 3.58 5.16
N LYS A 122 -17.94 2.65 5.14
CA LYS A 122 -18.62 2.10 6.31
C LYS A 122 -18.36 0.60 6.37
N ILE A 123 -17.84 0.12 7.50
CA ILE A 123 -17.69 -1.31 7.78
C ILE A 123 -18.85 -1.74 8.66
N ILE A 124 -19.52 -2.81 8.26
CA ILE A 124 -20.53 -3.50 9.03
C ILE A 124 -19.97 -4.87 9.41
N ALA A 125 -19.69 -5.04 10.70
CA ALA A 125 -19.11 -6.26 11.24
C ALA A 125 -20.17 -7.01 12.07
N GLY A 126 -20.49 -8.23 11.64
CA GLY A 126 -21.49 -9.09 12.26
C GLY A 126 -22.89 -8.95 11.64
N THR A 127 -23.72 -9.93 11.96
CA THR A 127 -25.14 -9.97 11.53
C THR A 127 -25.94 -8.86 12.20
N GLU A 128 -26.97 -8.38 11.52
CA GLU A 128 -27.90 -7.38 12.05
C GLU A 128 -28.42 -7.79 13.44
N GLY A 129 -28.23 -6.92 14.43
CA GLY A 129 -28.56 -7.20 15.81
C GLY A 129 -27.83 -6.30 16.81
N PRO A 130 -28.02 -6.52 18.13
CA PRO A 130 -27.50 -5.65 19.18
C PRO A 130 -25.97 -5.71 19.34
N TYR A 131 -25.32 -6.73 18.77
CA TYR A 131 -23.87 -6.90 18.81
C TYR A 131 -23.16 -6.50 17.51
N GLN A 132 -23.91 -5.94 16.55
CA GLN A 132 -23.34 -5.43 15.31
C GLN A 132 -22.45 -4.22 15.63
N LYS A 133 -21.22 -4.25 15.10
CA LYS A 133 -20.30 -3.13 15.19
C LYS A 133 -20.22 -2.42 13.85
N ILE A 134 -20.32 -1.10 13.90
CA ILE A 134 -20.29 -0.24 12.72
C ILE A 134 -19.11 0.71 12.87
N TYR A 135 -18.26 0.72 11.86
CA TYR A 135 -17.15 1.66 11.76
C TYR A 135 -17.32 2.55 10.53
N GLU A 136 -16.92 3.80 10.63
CA GLU A 136 -17.01 4.79 9.56
C GLU A 136 -15.67 5.52 9.44
N SER A 137 -15.25 5.78 8.21
CA SER A 137 -14.04 6.56 7.90
C SER A 137 -14.29 8.07 7.95
N THR A 138 -13.21 8.84 7.83
CA THR A 138 -13.27 10.27 7.50
C THR A 138 -13.75 10.49 6.07
N CYS A 139 -13.95 11.76 5.71
CA CYS A 139 -14.25 12.11 4.33
C CYS A 139 -13.14 11.65 3.37
N LEU A 140 -13.54 10.89 2.35
CA LEU A 140 -12.72 10.51 1.20
C LEU A 140 -13.14 11.40 0.03
N PHE A 141 -12.29 12.37 -0.32
CA PHE A 141 -12.54 13.23 -1.48
C PHE A 141 -12.12 12.48 -2.75
N ILE A 142 -13.11 11.94 -3.48
CA ILE A 142 -12.88 11.21 -4.73
C ILE A 142 -13.10 12.18 -5.89
N SER A 143 -12.08 12.36 -6.74
CA SER A 143 -12.15 13.21 -7.93
C SER A 143 -12.23 12.39 -9.22
N SER A 144 -13.13 12.78 -10.13
CA SER A 144 -13.18 12.23 -11.49
C SER A 144 -12.06 12.76 -12.38
N ASP A 145 -11.60 14.00 -12.11
CA ASP A 145 -10.54 14.65 -12.87
C ASP A 145 -9.17 14.44 -12.19
N PRO A 146 -8.06 14.41 -12.96
CA PRO A 146 -6.72 14.34 -12.41
C PRO A 146 -6.42 15.51 -11.46
N LEU A 147 -6.14 15.17 -10.20
CA LEU A 147 -5.77 16.14 -9.16
C LEU A 147 -4.30 16.56 -9.32
N PRO A 148 -4.01 17.85 -9.56
CA PRO A 148 -2.63 18.34 -9.61
C PRO A 148 -1.98 18.28 -8.23
N ASN A 149 -0.64 18.21 -8.20
CA ASN A 149 0.16 18.18 -6.96
C ASN A 149 -0.22 17.05 -5.99
N THR A 150 -0.64 15.91 -6.55
CA THR A 150 -0.82 14.65 -5.82
C THR A 150 0.08 13.59 -6.41
N PHE A 151 0.55 12.67 -5.57
CA PHE A 151 1.21 11.45 -6.02
C PHE A 151 0.52 10.23 -5.42
N LEU A 152 0.61 9.11 -6.12
CA LEU A 152 0.12 7.82 -5.66
C LEU A 152 1.27 7.07 -4.98
N VAL A 153 1.06 6.66 -3.73
CA VAL A 153 1.97 5.77 -3.01
C VAL A 153 1.41 4.36 -3.04
N GLU A 154 2.16 3.42 -3.60
CA GLU A 154 1.83 2.00 -3.55
C GLU A 154 2.79 1.30 -2.61
N TYR A 155 2.28 0.46 -1.72
CA TYR A 155 3.12 -0.19 -0.72
C TYR A 155 2.68 -1.61 -0.42
N TRP A 156 3.66 -2.47 -0.17
CA TRP A 156 3.47 -3.84 0.26
C TRP A 156 4.72 -4.37 0.96
N ASN A 157 4.54 -5.41 1.77
CA ASN A 157 5.64 -6.13 2.39
C ASN A 157 5.77 -7.54 1.78
N SER A 158 6.93 -8.17 1.86
CA SER A 158 7.15 -9.56 1.44
C SER A 158 6.62 -10.59 2.44
N ARG A 159 6.40 -10.19 3.70
CA ARG A 159 5.94 -11.06 4.79
C ARG A 159 4.85 -10.38 5.61
N TYR A 160 4.29 -11.13 6.57
CA TYR A 160 3.41 -10.56 7.59
C TYR A 160 4.04 -9.34 8.27
N HIS A 161 3.31 -8.23 8.30
CA HIS A 161 3.78 -6.98 8.90
C HIS A 161 2.60 -6.11 9.33
N GLN A 162 2.72 -5.48 10.51
CA GLN A 162 1.69 -4.60 11.09
C GLN A 162 0.25 -5.15 10.98
N ASP A 163 0.06 -6.41 11.37
CA ASP A 163 -1.24 -7.09 11.36
C ASP A 163 -1.89 -7.25 9.98
N VAL A 164 -1.08 -7.20 8.91
CA VAL A 164 -1.48 -7.57 7.55
C VAL A 164 -0.68 -8.80 7.09
N ILE A 165 -1.40 -9.77 6.53
CA ILE A 165 -0.85 -10.92 5.82
C ILE A 165 -0.64 -10.51 4.35
N PHE A 166 0.56 -10.04 4.01
CA PHE A 166 0.91 -9.64 2.63
C PHE A 166 1.19 -10.81 1.67
N GLU A 167 1.35 -12.03 2.19
CA GLU A 167 1.62 -13.23 1.39
C GLU A 167 0.48 -13.59 0.41
N THR A 168 -0.70 -12.98 0.58
CA THR A 168 -1.82 -13.03 -0.37
C THR A 168 -1.52 -12.31 -1.69
N GLY A 169 -0.49 -11.45 -1.71
CA GLY A 169 -0.15 -10.59 -2.84
C GLY A 169 -0.89 -9.26 -2.85
N ILE A 170 -1.57 -8.90 -1.76
CA ILE A 170 -2.25 -7.61 -1.61
C ILE A 170 -1.25 -6.45 -1.68
N LYS A 171 -1.62 -5.41 -2.45
CA LYS A 171 -0.86 -4.16 -2.56
C LYS A 171 -1.78 -3.01 -2.21
N PHE A 172 -1.38 -2.19 -1.26
CA PHE A 172 -2.18 -1.04 -0.88
C PHE A 172 -1.79 0.17 -1.73
N GLN A 173 -2.75 1.07 -1.89
CA GLN A 173 -2.57 2.36 -2.54
C GLN A 173 -3.00 3.46 -1.58
N TYR A 174 -2.25 4.55 -1.55
CA TYR A 174 -2.57 5.74 -0.77
C TYR A 174 -2.19 6.96 -1.58
N ARG A 175 -3.17 7.84 -1.85
CA ARG A 175 -2.93 9.11 -2.53
C ARG A 175 -2.87 10.23 -1.51
N SER A 176 -1.86 11.09 -1.65
CA SER A 176 -1.69 12.29 -0.83
C SER A 176 -1.33 13.47 -1.72
N PHE A 177 -1.67 14.67 -1.25
CA PHE A 177 -1.01 15.87 -1.74
C PHE A 177 0.47 15.82 -1.39
N GLY A 178 1.28 16.39 -2.27
CA GLY A 178 2.71 16.50 -2.05
C GLY A 178 3.49 16.66 -3.33
N ASN A 179 4.80 16.83 -3.18
CA ASN A 179 5.72 17.03 -4.29
C ASN A 179 7.12 16.51 -3.97
N PHE A 180 7.86 16.21 -5.02
CA PHE A 180 9.30 16.01 -4.93
C PHE A 180 10.01 17.36 -4.85
N GLY A 181 10.90 17.50 -3.88
CA GLY A 181 11.86 18.59 -3.78
C GLY A 181 12.99 18.46 -4.79
N PHE A 182 14.03 19.26 -4.60
CA PHE A 182 15.21 19.21 -5.45
C PHE A 182 16.06 17.98 -5.18
N LEU A 183 16.77 17.52 -6.21
CA LEU A 183 17.75 16.43 -6.10
C LEU A 183 18.88 16.85 -5.15
N SER A 184 19.09 16.06 -4.11
CA SER A 184 20.25 16.15 -3.21
C SER A 184 21.14 14.93 -3.47
N PRO A 185 22.16 15.02 -4.33
CA PRO A 185 23.02 13.87 -4.61
C PRO A 185 23.91 13.56 -3.40
N GLY A 186 23.92 12.30 -2.98
CA GLY A 186 24.79 11.79 -1.93
C GLY A 186 25.87 10.85 -2.47
N ARG A 187 26.79 10.45 -1.59
CA ARG A 187 27.85 9.50 -1.90
C ARG A 187 28.29 8.75 -0.64
N ASN A 188 28.31 7.42 -0.73
CA ASN A 188 28.87 6.55 0.30
C ASN A 188 30.29 6.16 -0.11
N ASP A 189 31.28 6.74 0.59
CA ASP A 189 32.71 6.55 0.36
C ASP A 189 33.35 5.66 1.42
N GLU A 190 34.12 4.69 0.96
CA GLU A 190 35.02 3.91 1.81
C GLU A 190 36.45 4.43 1.61
N PHE A 191 37.04 4.97 2.68
CA PHE A 191 38.41 5.47 2.70
C PHE A 191 39.33 4.52 3.47
N TYR A 192 40.48 4.21 2.89
CA TYR A 192 41.62 3.63 3.60
C TYR A 192 42.54 4.75 4.09
N ARG A 193 43.08 4.63 5.31
CA ARG A 193 44.12 5.53 5.82
C ARG A 193 45.39 4.74 6.04
N ASP A 194 46.51 5.22 5.47
CA ASP A 194 47.81 4.59 5.67
C ASP A 194 48.38 4.88 7.09
N GLN A 195 49.54 4.29 7.43
CA GLN A 195 50.20 4.51 8.73
C GLN A 195 50.62 5.98 8.97
N ARG A 196 50.70 6.80 7.92
CA ARG A 196 50.97 8.24 7.99
C ARG A 196 49.68 9.08 7.97
N TYR A 197 48.53 8.42 8.00
CA TYR A 197 47.20 9.01 8.01
C TYR A 197 46.78 9.72 6.70
N ASN A 198 47.36 9.32 5.57
CA ASN A 198 46.91 9.79 4.25
C ASN A 198 45.67 9.00 3.81
N PRO A 199 44.55 9.67 3.51
CA PRO A 199 43.34 9.01 3.02
C PRO A 199 43.49 8.64 1.53
N THR A 200 43.12 7.41 1.18
CA THR A 200 42.95 6.94 -0.21
C THR A 200 41.53 6.39 -0.36
N LEU A 201 40.81 6.81 -1.40
CA LEU A 201 39.47 6.33 -1.69
C LEU A 201 39.54 4.89 -2.25
N LEU A 202 38.89 3.94 -1.58
CA LEU A 202 38.82 2.54 -2.03
C LEU A 202 37.60 2.30 -2.93
N SER A 203 36.45 2.81 -2.51
CA SER A 203 35.17 2.60 -3.16
C SER A 203 34.27 3.80 -2.91
N SER A 204 33.45 4.14 -3.89
CA SER A 204 32.51 5.26 -3.82
C SER A 204 31.25 4.85 -4.58
N LYS A 205 30.11 4.82 -3.90
CA LYS A 205 28.80 4.62 -4.53
C LYS A 205 27.97 5.89 -4.39
N THR A 206 27.62 6.49 -5.52
CA THR A 206 26.73 7.66 -5.55
C THR A 206 25.28 7.23 -5.37
N ASN A 207 24.52 7.92 -4.53
CA ASN A 207 23.08 7.74 -4.39
C ASN A 207 22.36 9.05 -4.73
N ARG A 208 21.12 8.93 -5.19
CA ARG A 208 20.25 10.07 -5.49
C ARG A 208 19.22 10.17 -4.39
N GLN A 209 19.30 11.24 -3.61
CA GLN A 209 18.32 11.53 -2.57
C GLN A 209 17.38 12.63 -3.03
N TRP A 210 16.12 12.50 -2.62
CA TRP A 210 15.06 13.46 -2.88
C TRP A 210 14.35 13.75 -1.58
N ASN A 211 14.04 15.01 -1.31
CA ASN A 211 13.15 15.37 -0.21
C ASN A 211 11.72 15.28 -0.71
N VAL A 212 10.93 14.38 -0.15
CA VAL A 212 9.50 14.24 -0.48
C VAL A 212 8.71 15.00 0.58
N PHE A 213 7.88 15.92 0.11
CA PHE A 213 6.95 16.66 0.95
C PHE A 213 5.57 16.02 0.86
N PHE A 214 4.99 15.72 2.01
CA PHE A 214 3.65 15.19 2.16
C PHE A 214 2.74 16.28 2.75
N GLY A 215 1.57 16.45 2.15
CA GLY A 215 0.60 17.49 2.47
C GLY A 215 0.53 18.58 1.41
N ASN A 216 -0.48 19.42 1.53
CA ASN A 216 -0.61 20.67 0.80
C ASN A 216 -0.25 21.84 1.72
N GLU A 217 -0.63 23.05 1.32
CA GLU A 217 -0.51 24.30 2.11
C GLU A 217 -1.14 24.18 3.52
N PHE A 218 -2.10 23.29 3.70
CA PHE A 218 -2.80 23.04 4.97
C PHE A 218 -2.22 21.86 5.76
N GLY A 219 -1.12 21.25 5.32
CA GLY A 219 -0.48 20.13 6.01
C GLY A 219 -1.35 18.86 6.14
N LEU A 220 -0.88 17.93 6.98
CA LEU A 220 -1.53 16.66 7.27
C LEU A 220 -1.86 16.52 8.77
N PRO A 221 -2.99 15.86 9.11
CA PRO A 221 -3.29 15.51 10.50
C PRO A 221 -2.43 14.33 10.98
N ASP A 222 -2.25 14.22 12.29
CA ASP A 222 -1.41 13.19 12.92
C ASP A 222 -1.77 11.74 12.50
N GLU A 223 -3.05 11.46 12.19
CA GLU A 223 -3.48 10.14 11.71
C GLU A 223 -2.92 9.79 10.32
N ALA A 224 -2.82 10.77 9.42
CA ALA A 224 -2.23 10.59 8.10
C ALA A 224 -0.70 10.52 8.20
N VAL A 225 -0.10 11.28 9.13
CA VAL A 225 1.33 11.21 9.42
C VAL A 225 1.74 9.83 9.93
N ASP A 226 0.98 9.26 10.86
CA ASP A 226 1.23 7.90 11.37
C ASP A 226 1.13 6.86 10.25
N LEU A 227 0.12 6.97 9.37
CA LEU A 227 0.00 6.10 8.20
C LEU A 227 1.22 6.22 7.27
N VAL A 228 1.66 7.45 6.92
CA VAL A 228 2.86 7.67 6.10
C VAL A 228 4.09 7.05 6.75
N ASN A 229 4.25 7.21 8.06
CA ASN A 229 5.35 6.59 8.80
C ASN A 229 5.32 5.05 8.71
N ARG A 230 4.13 4.45 8.83
CA ARG A 230 3.93 3.00 8.71
C ARG A 230 4.18 2.50 7.29
N ILE A 231 3.77 3.24 6.27
CA ILE A 231 4.05 2.91 4.86
C ILE A 231 5.55 2.77 4.63
N TRP A 232 6.36 3.70 5.16
CA TRP A 232 7.82 3.64 5.05
C TRP A 232 8.50 2.54 5.87
N SER A 233 7.75 1.80 6.69
CA SER A 233 8.25 0.58 7.34
C SER A 233 8.07 -0.68 6.48
N CYS A 234 7.43 -0.57 5.31
CA CYS A 234 7.31 -1.67 4.35
C CYS A 234 8.58 -1.82 3.49
N ASP A 235 8.86 -3.05 3.08
CA ASP A 235 10.01 -3.38 2.23
C ASP A 235 9.90 -2.77 0.82
N ASN A 236 8.69 -2.58 0.30
CA ASN A 236 8.45 -2.05 -1.03
C ASN A 236 7.50 -0.86 -0.97
N VAL A 237 8.00 0.30 -1.38
CA VAL A 237 7.22 1.54 -1.54
C VAL A 237 7.50 2.11 -2.92
N LEU A 238 6.45 2.35 -3.68
CA LEU A 238 6.48 3.05 -4.96
C LEU A 238 5.80 4.41 -4.80
N ILE A 239 6.37 5.45 -5.41
CA ILE A 239 5.71 6.73 -5.60
C ILE A 239 5.58 6.95 -7.11
N ASP A 240 4.34 7.11 -7.59
CA ASP A 240 4.00 7.20 -9.02
C ASP A 240 4.65 6.09 -9.87
N GLY A 241 4.64 4.86 -9.34
CA GLY A 241 5.20 3.66 -9.98
C GLY A 241 6.72 3.54 -9.94
N LYS A 242 7.44 4.48 -9.30
CA LYS A 242 8.91 4.40 -9.12
C LYS A 242 9.26 3.93 -7.70
N PRO A 243 10.20 2.99 -7.54
CA PRO A 243 10.58 2.50 -6.22
C PRO A 243 11.45 3.49 -5.47
N PHE A 244 11.14 3.68 -4.20
CA PHE A 244 11.89 4.50 -3.26
C PHE A 244 12.15 3.73 -1.96
N GLY A 245 13.27 4.05 -1.32
CA GLY A 245 13.60 3.62 0.04
C GLY A 245 13.91 4.82 0.92
N VAL A 246 13.81 4.66 2.24
CA VAL A 246 14.22 5.70 3.18
C VAL A 246 15.75 5.78 3.21
N SER A 247 16.33 6.98 3.17
CA SER A 247 17.79 7.13 3.29
C SER A 247 18.27 6.79 4.71
N ASP A 248 19.55 6.41 4.84
CA ASP A 248 20.13 6.03 6.13
C ASP A 248 19.95 7.13 7.19
N ASN A 249 19.32 6.79 8.32
CA ASN A 249 18.96 7.68 9.43
C ASN A 249 17.94 8.79 9.12
N SER A 250 17.27 8.75 7.97
CA SER A 250 16.20 9.70 7.66
C SER A 250 14.98 9.47 8.55
N LYS A 251 14.44 10.56 9.08
CA LYS A 251 13.26 10.61 9.94
C LYS A 251 12.27 11.59 9.33
N LEU A 252 11.00 11.48 9.72
CA LEU A 252 10.02 12.49 9.37
C LEU A 252 10.39 13.81 10.05
N GLU A 253 10.60 14.83 9.23
CA GLU A 253 10.78 16.21 9.64
C GLU A 253 9.43 16.92 9.60
N PHE A 254 9.12 17.67 10.65
CA PHE A 254 7.85 18.35 10.81
C PHE A 254 8.01 19.85 10.69
N VAL A 255 7.11 20.48 9.94
CA VAL A 255 6.95 21.93 9.88
C VAL A 255 5.61 22.24 10.54
N GLU A 256 5.67 22.94 11.67
CA GLU A 256 4.51 23.25 12.51
C GLU A 256 4.25 24.76 12.50
N GLU A 257 2.98 25.14 12.61
CA GLU A 257 2.53 26.51 12.80
C GLU A 257 1.79 26.62 14.13
N GLU A 258 1.96 27.75 14.83
CA GLU A 258 1.34 27.95 16.13
C GLU A 258 -0.19 27.94 16.00
N HIS A 259 -0.89 27.27 16.93
CA HIS A 259 -2.35 27.11 16.93
C HIS A 259 -2.96 26.30 15.76
N TYR A 260 -2.15 25.82 14.81
CA TYR A 260 -2.65 25.03 13.70
C TYR A 260 -2.63 23.52 14.02
N PRO A 261 -3.74 22.77 13.83
CA PRO A 261 -3.85 21.36 14.25
C PRO A 261 -3.23 20.35 13.27
N LYS A 262 -2.62 20.80 12.16
CA LYS A 262 -1.97 19.95 11.16
C LYS A 262 -0.52 20.37 10.96
N ARG A 263 0.28 19.51 10.33
CA ARG A 263 1.73 19.70 10.18
C ARG A 263 2.17 19.38 8.76
N GLY A 264 3.13 20.14 8.24
CA GLY A 264 3.87 19.76 7.05
C GLY A 264 4.81 18.60 7.38
N VAL A 265 4.91 17.63 6.47
CA VAL A 265 5.74 16.44 6.68
C VAL A 265 6.75 16.33 5.55
N GLN A 266 8.01 16.13 5.89
CA GLN A 266 9.10 15.93 4.93
C GLN A 266 9.87 14.67 5.30
N ILE A 267 10.29 13.90 4.29
CA ILE A 267 11.22 12.78 4.46
C ILE A 267 12.21 12.75 3.29
N THR A 268 13.48 12.46 3.59
CA THR A 268 14.49 12.21 2.56
C THR A 268 14.44 10.75 2.14
N VAL A 269 14.28 10.52 0.85
CA VAL A 269 14.17 9.19 0.23
C VAL A 269 15.25 9.00 -0.83
N GLU A 270 15.63 7.75 -1.06
CA GLU A 270 16.56 7.31 -2.11
C GLU A 270 15.83 6.51 -3.18
N GLU A 271 16.32 6.56 -4.42
CA GLU A 271 15.83 5.67 -5.47
C GLU A 271 16.06 4.21 -5.06
N GLY A 272 14.99 3.43 -4.93
CA GLY A 272 15.05 2.03 -4.47
C GLY A 272 15.81 1.11 -5.43
N ILE A 273 15.98 1.54 -6.69
CA ILE A 273 16.83 0.88 -7.68
C ILE A 273 17.86 1.89 -8.17
N ASN A 274 19.02 1.91 -7.54
CA ASN A 274 20.13 2.76 -7.94
C ASN A 274 20.89 2.13 -9.13
N ARG A 275 20.55 2.56 -10.35
CA ARG A 275 21.20 2.10 -11.60
C ARG A 275 22.04 3.23 -12.21
N ASN A 276 23.24 2.88 -12.63
CA ASN A 276 24.14 3.79 -13.36
C ASN A 276 23.68 4.07 -14.80
N SER A 277 22.69 3.34 -15.31
CA SER A 277 22.19 3.47 -16.68
C SER A 277 20.67 3.22 -16.75
N LYS A 278 20.02 3.88 -17.71
CA LYS A 278 18.62 3.62 -18.06
C LYS A 278 18.58 2.39 -18.96
N ILE A 279 18.16 1.26 -18.40
CA ILE A 279 18.03 -0.01 -19.14
C ILE A 279 16.60 -0.12 -19.63
N PHE A 280 16.43 -0.33 -20.93
CA PHE A 280 15.15 -0.70 -21.54
C PHE A 280 15.22 -2.17 -21.90
N THR A 281 14.32 -2.97 -21.34
CA THR A 281 14.15 -4.38 -21.71
C THR A 281 12.76 -4.55 -22.30
N ILE A 282 12.67 -5.24 -23.42
CA ILE A 282 11.39 -5.62 -24.01
C ILE A 282 10.94 -6.89 -23.27
N THR A 283 9.85 -6.82 -22.52
CA THR A 283 9.36 -7.92 -21.66
C THR A 283 8.90 -9.13 -22.47
N THR A 284 8.45 -8.89 -23.71
CA THR A 284 8.05 -9.91 -24.67
C THR A 284 8.61 -9.52 -26.04
N ASP A 285 9.63 -10.24 -26.49
CA ASP A 285 10.02 -10.20 -27.90
C ASP A 285 9.25 -11.29 -28.64
N PRO A 286 8.20 -10.96 -29.42
CA PRO A 286 7.47 -11.96 -30.21
C PRO A 286 8.35 -12.63 -31.29
N ASN A 287 9.56 -12.11 -31.56
CA ASN A 287 10.51 -12.70 -32.51
C ASN A 287 11.54 -13.62 -31.87
N LYS A 288 11.47 -13.88 -30.56
CA LYS A 288 12.39 -14.80 -29.89
C LYS A 288 12.07 -16.23 -30.33
N LYS A 289 12.71 -16.68 -31.41
CA LYS A 289 12.59 -18.06 -31.92
C LYS A 289 13.16 -19.02 -30.89
N ILE A 290 12.29 -19.78 -30.22
CA ILE A 290 12.67 -20.89 -29.37
C ILE A 290 13.21 -22.00 -30.29
N MET A 291 14.52 -22.25 -30.22
CA MET A 291 15.17 -23.31 -30.98
C MET A 291 15.25 -24.55 -30.11
N ALA A 292 14.24 -25.41 -30.17
CA ALA A 292 14.28 -26.73 -29.54
C ALA A 292 15.00 -27.71 -30.48
N SER A 293 16.22 -28.12 -30.10
CA SER A 293 16.94 -29.21 -30.78
C SER A 293 16.56 -30.52 -30.11
N ILE A 294 15.74 -31.34 -30.77
CA ILE A 294 15.41 -32.69 -30.33
C ILE A 294 16.37 -33.64 -31.04
N ASN A 295 17.36 -34.16 -30.32
CA ASN A 295 18.19 -35.25 -30.81
C ASN A 295 17.48 -36.57 -30.50
N VAL A 296 16.89 -37.20 -31.53
CA VAL A 296 16.36 -38.56 -31.42
C VAL A 296 17.50 -39.53 -31.77
N ASP A 297 18.02 -40.21 -30.76
CA ASP A 297 19.05 -41.23 -30.97
C ASP A 297 18.43 -42.46 -31.65
N ALA A 298 18.85 -42.73 -32.89
CA ALA A 298 18.32 -43.81 -33.72
C ALA A 298 19.04 -45.11 -33.41
N ARG A 299 18.90 -45.66 -32.20
CA ARG A 299 19.29 -47.06 -31.86
C ARG A 299 18.78 -47.51 -30.49
N VAL A 300 17.52 -47.95 -30.43
CA VAL A 300 17.07 -48.91 -29.40
C VAL A 300 16.24 -49.99 -30.12
N PHE A 301 16.70 -51.23 -30.00
CA PHE A 301 16.36 -52.41 -30.78
C PHE A 301 14.87 -52.82 -30.77
N GLY A 302 14.31 -53.25 -31.92
CA GLY A 302 13.14 -54.14 -31.97
C GLY A 302 12.22 -54.06 -33.21
N ASP A 303 12.46 -54.96 -34.18
CA ASP A 303 11.64 -55.40 -35.34
C ASP A 303 11.07 -54.37 -36.35
N THR A 304 11.73 -54.27 -37.51
CA THR A 304 11.31 -53.48 -38.68
C THR A 304 10.56 -54.29 -39.75
N SER A 305 9.93 -55.42 -39.43
CA SER A 305 9.27 -56.25 -40.45
C SER A 305 7.88 -55.76 -40.90
N ASN A 306 7.34 -54.67 -40.34
CA ASN A 306 6.13 -54.03 -40.86
C ASN A 306 6.39 -52.55 -41.12
N GLN A 307 6.87 -52.25 -42.32
CA GLN A 307 6.83 -50.90 -42.89
C GLN A 307 5.37 -50.47 -43.10
N GLY A 308 4.75 -49.98 -42.03
CA GLY A 308 3.67 -49.02 -42.07
C GLY A 308 4.26 -47.63 -41.91
N SER A 309 4.47 -46.95 -43.05
CA SER A 309 4.80 -45.54 -43.17
C SER A 309 4.09 -44.66 -42.12
N SER A 310 4.79 -44.18 -41.10
CA SER A 310 4.76 -42.79 -40.60
C SER A 310 5.57 -42.68 -39.30
N ASN A 311 6.85 -42.31 -39.39
CA ASN A 311 7.60 -41.80 -38.22
C ASN A 311 7.30 -40.30 -38.04
N THR A 312 6.02 -39.95 -37.94
CA THR A 312 5.61 -38.67 -37.37
C THR A 312 5.47 -38.88 -35.86
N VAL A 313 6.33 -38.25 -35.08
CA VAL A 313 6.15 -38.11 -33.64
C VAL A 313 5.40 -36.79 -33.43
N PRO A 314 4.08 -36.80 -33.17
CA PRO A 314 3.36 -35.57 -32.87
C PRO A 314 3.74 -35.08 -31.47
N VAL A 315 4.34 -33.90 -31.40
CA VAL A 315 4.56 -33.18 -30.14
C VAL A 315 3.31 -32.34 -29.89
N PHE A 316 2.52 -32.72 -28.89
CA PHE A 316 1.23 -32.07 -28.61
C PHE A 316 1.31 -30.87 -27.67
N ASN A 317 2.36 -30.74 -26.86
CA ASN A 317 2.64 -29.57 -26.03
C ASN A 317 4.12 -29.46 -25.71
N VAL A 318 4.64 -28.25 -25.75
CA VAL A 318 5.93 -27.86 -25.17
C VAL A 318 5.61 -26.90 -24.05
N GLU A 319 5.68 -27.37 -22.81
CA GLU A 319 5.58 -26.51 -21.63
C GLU A 319 6.98 -25.95 -21.34
N VAL A 320 7.05 -24.62 -21.26
CA VAL A 320 8.26 -23.88 -20.89
C VAL A 320 8.07 -23.48 -19.44
N GLU A 321 8.90 -24.00 -18.54
CA GLU A 321 9.03 -23.45 -17.17
C GLU A 321 9.68 -22.06 -17.20
#